data_AF-A0A2K4ZNJ7-F1
#
_entry.id   AF-A0A2K4ZNJ7-F1
#
_cell.length_a   1.000
_cell.length_b   1.000
_cell.length_c   1.000
_cell.angle_alpha   90.00
_cell.angle_beta   90.00
_cell.angle_gamma   90.00
#
_symmetry.space_group_name_H-M   'P 1'
#
loop_
_entity.id
_entity.type
_entity.pdbx_description
1 polymer ?
#
loop_
_entity_poly.entity_id
_entity_poly.type
_entity_poly.pdbx_seq_one_letter_code
_entity_poly.pdbx_strand_id
1 'polypeptide(L)'
;MTLYETIFTRRQVRNYLNSPVPRDRLDHILACATEAEQLTGQHADFKLLPAAEVSANQGASHYLLGFCDNSPPAYANVGFVLQKVDLCVQSMGLGCGWFMNIKPKKESERFCIALAIGNTDVPMRKSLDEFKRIAASEISGHDNPITQAVRLAPSSLNSQPWKLDFQNGKIIIHDTGRGIKRIILKNKLNKIDVGIAARHAVLALENEGNKVLSVTPVTDGKEFSIEISYS
;
A
#
# COMPACT_ATOMS: atom_id res chain seq x y z
N MET A 1 10.16 -15.44 -1.27
CA MET A 1 8.89 -15.35 -0.53
C MET A 1 7.81 -14.93 -1.50
N THR A 2 6.62 -15.49 -1.39
CA THR A 2 5.44 -14.97 -2.09
C THR A 2 5.10 -13.58 -1.57
N LEU A 3 4.25 -12.83 -2.28
CA LEU A 3 3.78 -11.53 -1.80
C LEU A 3 3.00 -11.66 -0.49
N TYR A 4 2.20 -12.73 -0.35
CA TYR A 4 1.47 -13.04 0.87
C TYR A 4 2.41 -13.30 2.05
N GLU A 5 3.42 -14.16 1.90
CA GLU A 5 4.43 -14.41 2.95
C GLU A 5 5.15 -13.10 3.36
N THR A 6 5.41 -12.23 2.38
CA THR A 6 6.10 -10.96 2.62
C THR A 6 5.29 -9.99 3.51
N ILE A 7 3.97 -10.12 3.59
CA ILE A 7 3.12 -9.33 4.51
C ILE A 7 3.61 -9.46 5.96
N PHE A 8 4.03 -10.67 6.35
CA PHE A 8 4.36 -11.04 7.73
C PHE A 8 5.81 -10.71 8.12
N THR A 9 6.65 -10.36 7.16
CA THR A 9 8.07 -10.07 7.39
C THR A 9 8.45 -8.64 7.00
N ARG A 10 7.67 -7.99 6.12
CA ARG A 10 7.99 -6.65 5.62
C ARG A 10 8.13 -5.60 6.71
N ARG A 11 8.89 -4.55 6.45
CA ARG A 11 9.12 -3.42 7.38
C ARG A 11 9.26 -2.12 6.59
N GLN A 12 8.84 -1.01 7.21
CA GLN A 12 9.14 0.33 6.70
C GLN A 12 10.66 0.55 6.80
N VAL A 13 11.35 0.68 5.67
CA VAL A 13 12.78 0.97 5.61
C VAL A 13 13.01 2.48 5.49
N ARG A 14 13.95 2.97 6.30
CA ARG A 14 14.37 4.38 6.33
C ARG A 14 15.89 4.56 6.25
N ASN A 15 16.63 3.47 6.30
CA ASN A 15 18.08 3.45 6.19
C ASN A 15 18.45 2.61 4.96
N TYR A 16 19.17 3.23 4.03
CA TYR A 16 19.51 2.65 2.74
C TYR A 16 21.03 2.68 2.56
N LEU A 17 21.55 1.70 1.84
CA LEU A 17 22.95 1.65 1.46
C LEU A 17 23.20 2.51 0.22
N ASN A 18 24.41 3.06 0.09
CA ASN A 18 24.81 3.87 -1.06
C ASN A 18 25.07 3.04 -2.34
N SER A 19 24.90 1.72 -2.30
CA SER A 19 25.05 0.86 -3.46
C SER A 19 23.84 0.98 -4.39
N PRO A 20 24.04 1.07 -5.72
CA PRO A 20 22.94 1.17 -6.67
C PRO A 20 22.12 -0.13 -6.69
N VAL A 21 20.82 0.01 -6.93
CA VAL A 21 19.96 -1.14 -7.27
C VAL A 21 20.23 -1.52 -8.73
N PRO A 22 20.49 -2.81 -9.05
CA PRO A 22 20.70 -3.26 -10.42
C PRO A 22 19.53 -2.92 -11.36
N ARG A 23 19.83 -2.66 -12.63
CA ARG A 23 18.85 -2.18 -13.61
C ARG A 23 17.72 -3.17 -13.87
N ASP A 24 18.05 -4.44 -14.01
CA ASP A 24 17.09 -5.54 -14.16
C ASP A 24 16.08 -5.59 -12.99
N ARG A 25 16.54 -5.28 -11.77
CA ARG A 25 15.68 -5.20 -10.58
C ARG A 25 14.77 -3.97 -10.64
N LEU A 26 15.28 -2.83 -11.10
CA LEU A 26 14.48 -1.62 -11.30
C LEU A 26 13.42 -1.82 -12.38
N ASP A 27 13.77 -2.47 -13.49
CA ASP A 27 12.86 -2.79 -14.59
C ASP A 27 11.76 -3.74 -14.10
N HIS A 28 12.11 -4.75 -13.29
CA HIS A 28 11.13 -5.64 -12.66
C HIS A 28 10.18 -4.92 -11.69
N ILE A 29 10.68 -3.95 -10.92
CA ILE A 29 9.86 -3.13 -10.01
C ILE A 29 8.87 -2.27 -10.79
N LEU A 30 9.33 -1.65 -11.89
CA LEU A 30 8.47 -0.84 -12.74
C LEU A 30 7.38 -1.70 -13.40
N ALA A 31 7.77 -2.87 -13.94
CA ALA A 31 6.82 -3.85 -14.49
C ALA A 31 5.77 -4.28 -13.46
N CYS A 32 6.20 -4.56 -12.22
CA CYS A 32 5.30 -4.89 -11.11
C CYS A 32 4.24 -3.79 -10.85
N ALA A 33 4.59 -2.51 -11.06
CA ALA A 33 3.65 -1.41 -10.91
C ALA A 33 2.72 -1.27 -12.12
N THR A 34 3.25 -1.36 -13.34
CA THR A 34 2.49 -1.14 -14.58
C THR A 34 1.57 -2.29 -14.94
N GLU A 35 1.89 -3.51 -14.50
CA GLU A 35 1.10 -4.72 -14.71
C GLU A 35 0.18 -5.06 -13.53
N ALA A 36 0.24 -4.28 -12.44
CA ALA A 36 -0.62 -4.51 -11.28
C ALA A 36 -2.10 -4.30 -11.62
N GLU A 37 -2.95 -5.15 -11.05
CA GLU A 37 -4.39 -4.93 -11.10
C GLU A 37 -4.71 -3.60 -10.41
N GLN A 38 -5.60 -2.83 -11.03
CA GLN A 38 -6.10 -1.58 -10.49
C GLN A 38 -7.53 -1.78 -9.97
N LEU A 39 -7.97 -0.88 -9.08
CA LEU A 39 -9.35 -0.86 -8.61
C LEU A 39 -10.31 -0.66 -9.79
N THR A 40 -11.48 -1.30 -9.74
CA THR A 40 -12.48 -1.24 -10.81
C THR A 40 -12.77 0.20 -11.24
N GLY A 41 -12.57 0.51 -12.53
CA GLY A 41 -12.82 1.83 -13.10
C GLY A 41 -11.82 2.91 -12.71
N GLN A 42 -10.70 2.58 -12.07
CA GLN A 42 -9.63 3.52 -11.72
C GLN A 42 -8.39 3.30 -12.58
N HIS A 43 -7.63 4.38 -12.78
CA HIS A 43 -6.33 4.35 -13.43
C HIS A 43 -5.36 5.28 -12.72
N ALA A 44 -4.12 4.85 -12.58
CA ALA A 44 -3.01 5.63 -12.06
C ALA A 44 -1.77 5.37 -12.92
N ASP A 45 -0.93 6.39 -13.04
CA ASP A 45 0.34 6.32 -13.75
C ASP A 45 1.48 6.19 -12.75
N PHE A 46 2.51 5.42 -13.10
CA PHE A 46 3.67 5.18 -12.24
C PHE A 46 4.97 5.53 -12.96
N LYS A 47 5.84 6.30 -12.30
CA LYS A 47 7.17 6.65 -12.83
C LYS A 47 8.25 6.31 -11.82
N LEU A 48 9.27 5.58 -12.27
CA LEU A 48 10.45 5.29 -11.48
C LEU A 48 11.52 6.36 -11.75
N LEU A 49 11.92 7.09 -10.71
CA LEU A 49 12.89 8.17 -10.81
C LEU A 49 14.11 7.92 -9.91
N PRO A 50 15.32 8.33 -10.32
CA PRO A 50 16.50 8.30 -9.46
C PRO A 50 16.42 9.39 -8.37
N ALA A 51 17.21 9.21 -7.31
CA ALA A 51 17.29 10.15 -6.18
C ALA A 51 17.57 11.60 -6.56
N ALA A 52 18.31 11.84 -7.64
CA ALA A 52 18.62 13.17 -8.13
C ALA A 52 17.39 13.95 -8.61
N GLU A 53 16.30 13.26 -8.96
CA GLU A 53 15.10 13.84 -9.58
C GLU A 53 13.94 14.05 -8.59
N VAL A 54 14.12 13.72 -7.31
CA VAL A 54 13.12 13.98 -6.26
C VAL A 54 13.62 14.93 -5.19
N SER A 55 12.71 15.67 -4.56
CA SER A 55 12.97 16.41 -3.33
C SER A 55 13.04 15.47 -2.14
N ALA A 56 13.87 15.80 -1.14
CA ALA A 56 13.97 15.04 0.10
C ALA A 56 14.11 13.52 -0.15
N ASN A 57 14.99 13.13 -1.08
CA ASN A 57 15.32 11.73 -1.32
C ASN A 57 15.73 11.15 0.05
N GLN A 58 15.06 10.18 0.62
CA GLN A 58 15.32 9.76 2.01
C GLN A 58 16.53 8.80 2.09
N GLY A 59 17.61 9.09 1.35
CA GLY A 59 18.80 8.24 1.20
C GLY A 59 18.63 7.03 0.29
N ALA A 60 17.41 6.78 -0.22
CA ALA A 60 17.15 5.68 -1.15
C ALA A 60 17.63 6.01 -2.57
N SER A 61 18.00 4.98 -3.33
CA SER A 61 18.55 5.13 -4.69
C SER A 61 17.51 5.61 -5.71
N HIS A 62 16.28 5.11 -5.60
CA HIS A 62 15.19 5.33 -6.55
C HIS A 62 13.86 5.52 -5.82
N TYR A 63 12.90 6.11 -6.52
CA TYR A 63 11.57 6.42 -6.02
C TYR A 63 10.55 6.06 -7.08
N LEU A 64 9.59 5.22 -6.72
CA LEU A 64 8.43 4.97 -7.56
C LEU A 64 7.32 5.95 -7.18
N LEU A 65 6.96 6.83 -8.10
CA LEU A 65 5.96 7.86 -7.90
C LEU A 65 4.64 7.41 -8.53
N GLY A 66 3.54 7.55 -7.79
CA GLY A 66 2.19 7.39 -8.31
C GLY A 66 1.57 8.74 -8.66
N PHE A 67 0.83 8.77 -9.77
CA PHE A 67 0.09 9.92 -10.27
C PHE A 67 -1.35 9.53 -10.54
N CYS A 68 -2.31 10.35 -10.13
CA CYS A 68 -3.72 10.04 -10.28
C CYS A 68 -4.57 11.30 -10.21
N ASP A 69 -5.85 11.15 -10.55
CA ASP A 69 -6.82 12.24 -10.37
C ASP A 69 -7.05 12.56 -8.89
N ASN A 70 -7.50 13.78 -8.62
CA ASN A 70 -7.77 14.24 -7.27
C ASN A 70 -9.13 13.72 -6.76
N SER A 71 -9.24 12.43 -6.50
CA SER A 71 -10.45 11.79 -5.99
C SER A 71 -10.15 10.68 -4.97
N PRO A 72 -11.07 10.40 -4.03
CA PRO A 72 -10.90 9.30 -3.08
C PRO A 72 -10.65 7.92 -3.72
N PRO A 73 -11.41 7.50 -4.75
CA PRO A 73 -11.14 6.24 -5.46
C PRO A 73 -9.74 6.19 -6.10
N ALA A 74 -9.29 7.29 -6.70
CA ALA A 74 -7.99 7.36 -7.36
C ALA A 74 -6.83 7.27 -6.35
N TYR A 75 -6.97 7.90 -5.18
CA TYR A 75 -6.01 7.77 -4.08
C TYR A 75 -5.91 6.36 -3.52
N ALA A 76 -7.06 5.71 -3.32
CA ALA A 76 -7.09 4.31 -2.93
C ALA A 76 -6.45 3.40 -3.97
N ASN A 77 -6.66 3.67 -5.25
CA ASN A 77 -6.06 2.91 -6.33
C ASN A 77 -4.51 3.00 -6.30
N VAL A 78 -3.96 4.20 -6.09
CA VAL A 78 -2.50 4.36 -5.94
C VAL A 78 -1.97 3.55 -4.74
N GLY A 79 -2.66 3.58 -3.59
CA GLY A 79 -2.28 2.77 -2.43
C GLY A 79 -2.34 1.26 -2.71
N PHE A 80 -3.39 0.82 -3.40
CA PHE A 80 -3.61 -0.57 -3.77
C PHE A 80 -2.51 -1.12 -4.68
N VAL A 81 -2.08 -0.35 -5.68
CA VAL A 81 -0.99 -0.75 -6.59
C VAL A 81 0.36 -0.68 -5.89
N LEU A 82 0.69 0.45 -5.26
CA LEU A 82 2.00 0.63 -4.63
C LEU A 82 2.25 -0.35 -3.47
N GLN A 83 1.20 -0.87 -2.82
CA GLN A 83 1.39 -1.93 -1.83
C GLN A 83 1.81 -3.26 -2.46
N LYS A 84 1.35 -3.60 -3.68
CA LYS A 84 1.85 -4.77 -4.42
C LYS A 84 3.35 -4.59 -4.70
N VAL A 85 3.74 -3.37 -5.09
CA VAL A 85 5.14 -3.02 -5.34
C VAL A 85 5.99 -3.05 -4.07
N ASP A 86 5.52 -2.50 -2.94
CA ASP A 86 6.22 -2.58 -1.64
C ASP A 86 6.54 -4.03 -1.28
N LEU A 87 5.55 -4.92 -1.38
CA LEU A 87 5.75 -6.35 -1.12
C LEU A 87 6.70 -7.00 -2.14
N CYS A 88 6.64 -6.63 -3.43
CA CYS A 88 7.55 -7.13 -4.45
C CYS A 88 9.01 -6.71 -4.20
N VAL A 89 9.23 -5.42 -3.87
CA VAL A 89 10.56 -4.89 -3.52
C VAL A 89 11.13 -5.63 -2.32
N GLN A 90 10.31 -5.84 -1.28
CA GLN A 90 10.78 -6.52 -0.07
C GLN A 90 10.95 -8.03 -0.26
N SER A 91 10.15 -8.70 -1.09
CA SER A 91 10.32 -10.14 -1.38
C SER A 91 11.64 -10.44 -2.10
N MET A 92 12.18 -9.44 -2.80
CA MET A 92 13.50 -9.45 -3.42
C MET A 92 14.65 -9.15 -2.45
N GLY A 93 14.38 -8.79 -1.19
CA GLY A 93 15.41 -8.41 -0.21
C GLY A 93 15.89 -6.97 -0.33
N LEU A 94 15.15 -6.11 -1.05
CA LEU A 94 15.41 -4.67 -1.10
C LEU A 94 14.62 -3.93 -0.02
N GLY A 95 15.10 -2.74 0.34
CA GLY A 95 14.41 -1.83 1.24
C GLY A 95 13.34 -1.02 0.53
N CYS A 96 12.19 -0.87 1.19
CA CYS A 96 11.07 -0.08 0.70
C CYS A 96 10.48 0.83 1.80
N GLY A 97 10.11 2.06 1.46
CA GLY A 97 9.61 3.03 2.44
C GLY A 97 8.60 4.04 1.91
N TRP A 98 7.49 4.19 2.63
CA TRP A 98 6.46 5.22 2.40
C TRP A 98 6.84 6.57 2.99
N PHE A 99 6.83 7.65 2.19
CA PHE A 99 7.17 9.00 2.64
C PHE A 99 6.23 10.07 2.05
N MET A 100 5.83 11.02 2.89
CA MET A 100 4.87 12.09 2.51
C MET A 100 5.54 13.37 1.99
N ASN A 101 6.82 13.57 2.30
CA ASN A 101 7.58 14.78 2.00
C ASN A 101 8.35 14.70 0.67
N ILE A 102 8.33 13.54 0.01
CA ILE A 102 8.98 13.34 -1.28
C ILE A 102 8.08 13.86 -2.38
N LYS A 103 8.67 14.61 -3.31
CA LYS A 103 7.99 15.13 -4.50
C LYS A 103 8.93 15.03 -5.70
N PRO A 104 8.42 14.87 -6.91
CA PRO A 104 9.25 15.00 -8.10
C PRO A 104 9.75 16.46 -8.23
N LYS A 105 10.99 16.65 -8.69
CA LYS A 105 11.54 17.99 -8.99
C LYS A 105 10.97 18.58 -10.27
N LYS A 106 10.55 17.72 -11.21
CA LYS A 106 9.93 18.07 -12.49
C LYS A 106 8.60 17.33 -12.58
N GLU A 107 7.57 17.95 -13.15
CA GLU A 107 6.24 17.33 -13.32
C GLU A 107 5.56 16.92 -12.00
N SER A 108 5.02 17.90 -11.28
CA SER A 108 4.24 17.66 -10.05
C SER A 108 2.73 17.57 -10.28
N GLU A 109 2.28 17.72 -11.53
CA GLU A 109 0.86 17.61 -11.87
C GLU A 109 0.35 16.21 -11.57
N ARG A 110 -0.83 16.08 -10.96
CA ARG A 110 -1.44 14.81 -10.55
C ARG A 110 -0.59 13.95 -9.60
N PHE A 111 0.52 14.46 -9.07
CA PHE A 111 1.39 13.71 -8.16
C PHE A 111 0.63 13.28 -6.90
N CYS A 112 0.63 11.97 -6.64
CA CYS A 112 -0.05 11.38 -5.52
C CYS A 112 0.89 11.18 -4.31
N ILE A 113 1.82 10.24 -4.41
CA ILE A 113 2.76 9.84 -3.36
C ILE A 113 3.97 9.14 -4.00
N ALA A 114 5.06 9.01 -3.25
CA ALA A 114 6.26 8.29 -3.67
C ALA A 114 6.61 7.16 -2.68
N LEU A 115 7.14 6.07 -3.24
CA LEU A 115 7.68 4.92 -2.54
C LEU A 115 9.20 4.87 -2.75
N ALA A 116 9.97 4.95 -1.67
CA ALA A 116 11.44 4.94 -1.71
C ALA A 116 11.97 3.50 -1.84
N ILE A 117 13.01 3.30 -2.66
CA ILE A 117 13.56 1.98 -3.02
C ILE A 117 15.09 2.02 -2.98
N GLY A 118 15.71 1.05 -2.31
CA GLY A 118 17.16 0.90 -2.29
C GLY A 118 17.65 -0.37 -1.61
N ASN A 119 18.95 -0.63 -1.71
CA ASN A 119 19.59 -1.67 -0.90
C ASN A 119 19.54 -1.30 0.58
N THR A 120 19.47 -2.29 1.48
CA THR A 120 19.39 -2.06 2.92
C THR A 120 19.96 -3.24 3.70
N ASP A 121 20.56 -2.95 4.86
CA ASP A 121 20.89 -3.96 5.88
C ASP A 121 19.84 -4.02 6.99
N VAL A 122 18.74 -3.26 6.88
CA VAL A 122 17.64 -3.33 7.85
C VAL A 122 16.98 -4.70 7.72
N PRO A 123 16.99 -5.53 8.77
CA PRO A 123 16.42 -6.85 8.68
C PRO A 123 14.90 -6.78 8.59
N MET A 124 14.34 -7.76 7.88
CA MET A 124 12.91 -8.07 7.96
C MET A 124 12.50 -8.43 9.39
N ARG A 125 11.21 -8.32 9.67
CA ARG A 125 10.64 -8.72 10.95
C ARG A 125 10.71 -10.24 11.11
N LYS A 126 10.99 -10.67 12.34
CA LYS A 126 11.13 -12.08 12.69
C LYS A 126 9.86 -12.66 13.31
N SER A 127 9.01 -11.81 13.90
CA SER A 127 7.75 -12.22 14.53
C SER A 127 6.68 -11.13 14.43
N LEU A 128 5.44 -11.52 14.74
CA LEU A 128 4.29 -10.63 14.77
C LEU A 128 4.39 -9.55 15.87
N ASP A 129 5.12 -9.80 16.95
CA ASP A 129 5.30 -8.87 18.07
C ASP A 129 6.05 -7.59 17.67
N GLU A 130 6.82 -7.64 16.58
CA GLU A 130 7.50 -6.48 16.02
C GLU A 130 6.56 -5.54 15.24
N PHE A 131 5.29 -5.94 15.02
CA PHE A 131 4.26 -5.10 14.45
C PHE A 131 3.46 -4.42 15.57
N LYS A 132 3.52 -3.09 15.62
CA LYS A 132 2.63 -2.31 16.49
C LYS A 132 1.29 -2.13 15.80
N ARG A 133 0.30 -2.98 16.11
CA ARG A 133 -1.05 -2.95 15.54
C ARG A 133 -2.13 -3.02 16.60
N ILE A 134 -3.28 -2.39 16.32
CA ILE A 134 -4.51 -2.60 17.10
C ILE A 134 -4.94 -4.06 17.01
N ALA A 135 -5.76 -4.52 17.95
CA ALA A 135 -6.22 -5.91 17.99
C ALA A 135 -7.05 -6.26 16.74
N ALA A 136 -7.07 -7.54 16.34
CA ALA A 136 -7.89 -7.99 15.21
C ALA A 136 -9.38 -7.70 15.42
N SER A 137 -9.87 -7.86 16.66
CA SER A 137 -11.23 -7.55 17.07
C SER A 137 -11.63 -6.07 16.92
N GLU A 138 -10.65 -5.15 16.85
CA GLU A 138 -10.92 -3.72 16.64
C GLU A 138 -11.19 -3.37 15.18
N ILE A 139 -10.70 -4.21 14.25
CA ILE A 139 -10.89 -4.03 12.81
C ILE A 139 -11.94 -4.96 12.22
N SER A 140 -12.26 -6.09 12.84
CA SER A 140 -13.27 -7.02 12.33
C SER A 140 -13.90 -7.85 13.44
N GLY A 141 -15.15 -8.29 13.21
CA GLY A 141 -15.80 -9.32 14.04
C GLY A 141 -15.29 -10.74 13.77
N HIS A 142 -14.48 -10.94 12.73
CA HIS A 142 -13.93 -12.25 12.35
C HIS A 142 -12.40 -12.23 12.45
N ASP A 143 -11.84 -13.08 13.30
CA ASP A 143 -10.40 -13.33 13.34
C ASP A 143 -10.04 -14.49 12.41
N ASN A 144 -9.63 -14.17 11.19
CA ASN A 144 -9.28 -15.12 10.13
C ASN A 144 -7.99 -14.66 9.40
N PRO A 145 -7.42 -15.48 8.50
CA PRO A 145 -6.17 -15.14 7.79
C PRO A 145 -6.23 -13.81 7.02
N ILE A 146 -7.40 -13.44 6.49
CA ILE A 146 -7.60 -12.17 5.77
C ILE A 146 -7.53 -11.00 6.75
N THR A 147 -8.25 -11.07 7.87
CA THR A 147 -8.19 -10.06 8.94
C THR A 147 -6.77 -9.89 9.45
N GLN A 148 -6.03 -10.98 9.69
CA GLN A 148 -4.63 -10.89 10.13
C GLN A 148 -3.72 -10.25 9.08
N ALA A 149 -3.87 -10.60 7.80
CA ALA A 149 -3.09 -9.98 6.74
C ALA A 149 -3.37 -8.47 6.63
N VAL A 150 -4.64 -8.05 6.68
CA VAL A 150 -5.04 -6.64 6.61
C VAL A 150 -4.59 -5.87 7.85
N ARG A 151 -4.73 -6.47 9.04
CA ARG A 151 -4.25 -5.87 10.30
C ARG A 151 -2.78 -5.48 10.21
N LEU A 152 -1.95 -6.28 9.54
CA LEU A 152 -0.52 -6.01 9.43
C LEU A 152 -0.20 -4.87 8.46
N ALA A 153 -1.09 -4.49 7.54
CA ALA A 153 -0.93 -3.43 6.52
C ALA A 153 -0.25 -2.15 7.07
N PRO A 154 0.65 -1.48 6.33
CA PRO A 154 1.17 -0.20 6.77
C PRO A 154 0.08 0.88 6.64
N SER A 155 0.23 1.95 7.39
CA SER A 155 -0.64 3.12 7.23
C SER A 155 0.10 4.39 7.65
N SER A 156 -0.36 5.52 7.14
CA SER A 156 0.12 6.84 7.55
C SER A 156 0.03 6.99 9.07
N LEU A 157 1.14 7.41 9.70
CA LEU A 157 1.26 7.58 11.16
C LEU A 157 0.80 6.35 11.98
N ASN A 158 0.80 5.16 11.38
CA ASN A 158 0.27 3.93 11.98
C ASN A 158 -1.20 4.05 12.46
N SER A 159 -2.03 4.88 11.84
CA SER A 159 -3.42 5.09 12.28
C SER A 159 -4.41 3.98 11.98
N GLN A 160 -4.10 3.05 11.07
CA GLN A 160 -4.92 1.87 10.76
C GLN A 160 -6.41 2.23 10.52
N PRO A 161 -6.73 3.14 9.56
CA PRO A 161 -8.05 3.73 9.42
C PRO A 161 -9.06 2.82 8.69
N TRP A 162 -9.13 1.53 9.05
CA TRP A 162 -9.98 0.56 8.36
C TRP A 162 -10.76 -0.35 9.31
N LYS A 163 -11.94 -0.76 8.86
CA LYS A 163 -12.72 -1.89 9.41
C LYS A 163 -13.17 -2.82 8.29
N LEU A 164 -13.17 -4.13 8.55
CA LEU A 164 -13.59 -5.17 7.63
C LEU A 164 -14.96 -5.69 8.05
N ASP A 165 -15.90 -5.60 7.13
CA ASP A 165 -17.20 -6.27 7.21
C ASP A 165 -17.21 -7.46 6.25
N PHE A 166 -17.47 -8.66 6.79
CA PHE A 166 -17.51 -9.90 6.02
C PHE A 166 -18.96 -10.24 5.67
N GLN A 167 -19.20 -10.47 4.39
CA GLN A 167 -20.50 -10.86 3.85
C GLN A 167 -20.33 -12.10 2.97
N ASN A 168 -21.44 -12.75 2.61
CA ASN A 168 -21.37 -13.93 1.75
C ASN A 168 -20.79 -13.55 0.36
N GLY A 169 -19.62 -14.12 0.02
CA GLY A 169 -18.90 -13.85 -1.24
C GLY A 169 -18.31 -12.44 -1.37
N LYS A 170 -18.24 -11.67 -0.28
CA LYS A 170 -17.78 -10.27 -0.31
C LYS A 170 -17.13 -9.82 0.98
N ILE A 171 -16.11 -8.97 0.89
CA ILE A 171 -15.55 -8.20 2.01
C ILE A 171 -15.68 -6.72 1.71
N ILE A 172 -16.14 -5.94 2.68
CA ILE A 172 -16.17 -4.48 2.59
C ILE A 172 -15.12 -3.92 3.56
N ILE A 173 -14.19 -3.14 3.02
CA ILE A 173 -13.17 -2.43 3.82
C ILE A 173 -13.60 -0.97 3.92
N HIS A 174 -14.11 -0.59 5.09
CA HIS A 174 -14.59 0.76 5.37
C HIS A 174 -13.42 1.67 5.75
N ASP A 175 -13.37 2.87 5.18
CA ASP A 175 -12.56 3.96 5.72
C ASP A 175 -13.20 4.48 7.00
N THR A 176 -12.57 4.21 8.13
CA THR A 176 -13.06 4.65 9.45
C THR A 176 -12.34 5.89 9.94
N GLY A 177 -11.84 6.74 9.04
CA GLY A 177 -11.06 7.95 9.28
C GLY A 177 -11.75 9.06 10.10
N ARG A 178 -12.33 8.73 11.26
CA ARG A 178 -13.09 9.61 12.14
C ARG A 178 -12.36 9.81 13.47
N GLY A 179 -12.19 11.07 13.82
CA GLY A 179 -11.66 11.57 15.09
C GLY A 179 -11.40 13.07 14.97
N ILE A 180 -11.80 13.85 15.99
CA ILE A 180 -11.79 15.33 16.03
C ILE A 180 -10.42 15.97 15.69
N LYS A 181 -9.31 15.20 15.69
CA LYS A 181 -7.93 15.69 15.49
C LYS A 181 -7.37 15.61 14.06
N ARG A 182 -8.18 15.50 12.99
CA ARG A 182 -7.66 15.11 11.65
C ARG A 182 -8.09 16.03 10.50
N ILE A 183 -7.40 17.18 10.41
CA ILE A 183 -7.49 18.24 9.39
C ILE A 183 -7.18 17.73 7.97
N ILE A 184 -7.98 18.21 6.99
CA ILE A 184 -7.91 18.27 5.50
C ILE A 184 -6.83 17.45 4.76
N LEU A 185 -5.58 17.42 5.21
CA LEU A 185 -4.49 16.61 4.62
C LEU A 185 -4.62 15.10 4.88
N LYS A 186 -5.45 14.68 5.84
CA LYS A 186 -5.67 13.26 6.18
C LYS A 186 -6.66 12.54 5.28
N ASN A 187 -7.52 13.25 4.57
CA ASN A 187 -8.48 12.59 3.67
C ASN A 187 -7.76 11.83 2.56
N LYS A 188 -6.76 12.42 1.90
CA LYS A 188 -5.99 11.72 0.86
C LYS A 188 -5.25 10.50 1.40
N LEU A 189 -4.51 10.67 2.50
CA LEU A 189 -3.68 9.60 3.07
C LEU A 189 -4.51 8.42 3.59
N ASN A 190 -5.65 8.68 4.24
CA ASN A 190 -6.53 7.60 4.68
C ASN A 190 -7.03 6.77 3.48
N LYS A 191 -7.32 7.40 2.34
CA LYS A 191 -7.76 6.68 1.13
C LYS A 191 -6.64 5.80 0.57
N ILE A 192 -5.42 6.32 0.51
CA ILE A 192 -4.22 5.52 0.18
C ILE A 192 -4.09 4.33 1.16
N ASP A 193 -4.21 4.59 2.46
CA ASP A 193 -4.12 3.56 3.51
C ASP A 193 -5.19 2.46 3.37
N VAL A 194 -6.42 2.82 2.95
CA VAL A 194 -7.51 1.86 2.70
C VAL A 194 -7.24 1.04 1.44
N GLY A 195 -6.68 1.65 0.39
CA GLY A 195 -6.20 0.92 -0.78
C GLY A 195 -5.10 -0.09 -0.45
N ILE A 196 -4.15 0.31 0.39
CA ILE A 196 -3.11 -0.55 0.94
C ILE A 196 -3.73 -1.75 1.68
N ALA A 197 -4.72 -1.51 2.56
CA ALA A 197 -5.45 -2.55 3.26
C ALA A 197 -6.16 -3.51 2.30
N ALA A 198 -6.79 -3.00 1.24
CA ALA A 198 -7.43 -3.83 0.21
C ALA A 198 -6.45 -4.74 -0.52
N ARG A 199 -5.21 -4.30 -0.81
CA ARG A 199 -4.20 -5.17 -1.43
C ARG A 199 -3.81 -6.32 -0.52
N HIS A 200 -3.68 -6.08 0.79
CA HIS A 200 -3.46 -7.13 1.78
C HIS A 200 -4.61 -8.15 1.79
N ALA A 201 -5.86 -7.69 1.72
CA ALA A 201 -7.02 -8.57 1.69
C ALA A 201 -7.06 -9.45 0.44
N VAL A 202 -6.79 -8.88 -0.74
CA VAL A 202 -6.74 -9.62 -2.01
C VAL A 202 -5.69 -10.72 -1.96
N LEU A 203 -4.46 -10.41 -1.55
CA LEU A 203 -3.39 -11.42 -1.45
C LEU A 203 -3.72 -12.53 -0.46
N ALA A 204 -4.42 -12.20 0.63
CA ALA A 204 -4.86 -13.20 1.59
C ALA A 204 -6.00 -14.08 1.04
N LEU A 205 -6.99 -13.50 0.37
CA LEU A 205 -8.06 -14.26 -0.29
C LEU A 205 -7.50 -15.25 -1.31
N GLU A 206 -6.58 -14.80 -2.17
CA GLU A 206 -5.92 -15.62 -3.18
C GLU A 206 -5.10 -16.75 -2.55
N ASN A 207 -4.40 -16.46 -1.44
CA ASN A 207 -3.67 -17.49 -0.68
C ASN A 207 -4.60 -18.55 -0.08
N GLU A 208 -5.80 -18.16 0.35
CA GLU A 208 -6.84 -19.08 0.83
C GLU A 208 -7.56 -19.83 -0.31
N GLY A 209 -7.13 -19.65 -1.57
CA GLY A 209 -7.68 -20.34 -2.74
C GLY A 209 -8.92 -19.69 -3.34
N ASN A 210 -9.30 -18.49 -2.88
CA ASN A 210 -10.44 -17.76 -3.44
C ASN A 210 -10.05 -17.07 -4.75
N LYS A 211 -10.99 -16.98 -5.68
CA LYS A 211 -10.83 -16.18 -6.90
C LYS A 211 -11.43 -14.80 -6.69
N VAL A 212 -10.61 -13.76 -6.68
CA VAL A 212 -11.10 -12.37 -6.66
C VAL A 212 -11.78 -12.05 -7.99
N LEU A 213 -13.02 -11.57 -7.92
CA LEU A 213 -13.85 -11.23 -9.07
C LEU A 213 -13.79 -9.73 -9.38
N SER A 214 -13.80 -8.89 -8.35
CA SER A 214 -13.66 -7.44 -8.49
C SER A 214 -13.19 -6.78 -7.20
N VAL A 215 -12.55 -5.62 -7.33
CA VAL A 215 -12.13 -4.77 -6.21
C VAL A 215 -12.61 -3.35 -6.51
N THR A 216 -13.77 -2.99 -5.98
CA THR A 216 -14.53 -1.81 -6.41
C THR A 216 -14.54 -0.75 -5.31
N PRO A 217 -14.04 0.46 -5.56
CA PRO A 217 -14.15 1.55 -4.62
C PRO A 217 -15.58 2.09 -4.63
N VAL A 218 -16.19 2.26 -3.46
CA VAL A 218 -17.54 2.78 -3.29
C VAL A 218 -17.49 4.07 -2.49
N THR A 219 -18.20 5.08 -2.99
CA THR A 219 -18.38 6.36 -2.28
C THR A 219 -19.87 6.60 -2.14
N ASP A 220 -20.37 6.59 -0.90
CA ASP A 220 -21.75 6.89 -0.57
C ASP A 220 -21.79 8.14 0.34
N GLY A 221 -22.18 9.27 -0.25
CA GLY A 221 -22.12 10.57 0.40
C GLY A 221 -20.71 10.92 0.89
N LYS A 222 -20.50 10.88 2.22
CA LYS A 222 -19.20 11.14 2.86
C LYS A 222 -18.42 9.88 3.22
N GLU A 223 -19.03 8.71 3.05
CA GLU A 223 -18.44 7.43 3.39
C GLU A 223 -17.68 6.87 2.20
N PHE A 224 -16.58 6.18 2.48
CA PHE A 224 -15.74 5.55 1.48
C PHE A 224 -15.41 4.14 1.92
N SER A 225 -15.50 3.19 1.01
CA SER A 225 -15.12 1.80 1.22
C SER A 225 -14.55 1.19 -0.05
N ILE A 226 -13.97 0.01 0.09
CA ILE A 226 -13.60 -0.85 -1.03
C ILE A 226 -14.32 -2.18 -0.84
N GLU A 227 -15.08 -2.59 -1.85
CA GLU A 227 -15.75 -3.88 -1.91
C GLU A 227 -14.91 -4.88 -2.70
N ILE A 228 -14.56 -6.00 -2.07
CA ILE A 228 -13.85 -7.12 -2.72
C ILE A 228 -14.83 -8.26 -2.87
N SER A 229 -15.22 -8.57 -4.10
CA SER A 229 -16.08 -9.73 -4.41
C SER A 229 -15.21 -10.94 -4.78
N TYR A 230 -15.54 -12.13 -4.29
CA TYR A 230 -14.78 -13.35 -4.54
C TYR A 230 -15.67 -14.60 -4.60
N SER A 231 -15.17 -15.66 -5.23
CA SER A 231 -15.81 -16.99 -5.33
C SER A 231 -14.87 -18.12 -4.93
#